data_AF-A0A2T7TMA4-F1
#
_entry.id   AF-A0A2T7TMA4-F1
#
_cell.length_a   1.000
_cell.length_b   1.000
_cell.length_c   1.000
_cell.angle_alpha   90.00
_cell.angle_beta   90.00
_cell.angle_gamma   90.00
#
_symmetry.space_group_name_H-M   'P 1'
#
loop_
_entity.id
_entity.type
_entity.pdbx_description
1 polymer ?
#
loop_
_entity_poly.entity_id
_entity_poly.type
_entity_poly.pdbx_seq_one_letter_code
_entity_poly.pdbx_strand_id
1 'polypeptide(L)'
;MAYPAKYSTLNELQLTQEARRILVRIIRVAFPHPKIPDGPYERMADKIIAESNESTWFRVALTQGLLTLNQQGGENFLDLSDDRALAVLQRIADLDFFGFIRRTTVLNFYDDPEVWDVFGYEGESFSKGGYLHRGFDDLDWLPSPRVEEADEPLTEIGPLGYDIAQQAPQRVRDAADSTGEEPVEDLFKGQDKVEEGRTI
;
A
#
# COMPACT_ATOMS: atom_id res chain seq x y z
N MET A 1 17.74 -13.62 45.71
CA MET A 1 17.84 -14.34 44.43
C MET A 1 17.07 -13.54 43.39
N ALA A 2 17.78 -12.75 42.57
CA ALA A 2 17.18 -12.11 41.42
C ALA A 2 16.99 -13.19 40.34
N TYR A 3 15.75 -13.42 39.93
CA TYR A 3 15.46 -14.29 38.80
C TYR A 3 16.04 -13.62 37.55
N PRO A 4 16.99 -14.24 36.81
CA PRO A 4 17.45 -13.67 35.56
C PRO A 4 16.25 -13.57 34.62
N ALA A 5 16.04 -12.39 34.04
CA ALA A 5 14.95 -12.13 33.12
C ALA A 5 14.98 -13.16 31.99
N LYS A 6 13.91 -13.96 31.86
CA LYS A 6 13.64 -14.88 30.72
C LYS A 6 13.45 -14.14 29.38
N TYR A 7 13.94 -12.90 29.27
CA TYR A 7 13.67 -11.97 28.18
C TYR A 7 14.94 -11.51 27.44
N SER A 8 16.14 -12.00 27.79
CA SER A 8 17.33 -11.64 26.99
C SER A 8 17.22 -12.13 25.53
N THR A 9 16.50 -13.24 25.30
CA THR A 9 16.19 -13.77 23.96
C THR A 9 15.25 -12.86 23.16
N LEU A 10 14.48 -11.98 23.80
CA LEU A 10 13.67 -10.98 23.11
C LEU A 10 14.49 -9.78 22.63
N ASN A 11 15.66 -9.53 23.22
CA ASN A 11 16.60 -8.53 22.70
C ASN A 11 17.46 -9.09 21.55
N GLU A 12 17.51 -10.41 21.37
CA GLU A 12 18.07 -11.09 20.20
C GLU A 12 17.07 -11.20 19.03
N LEU A 13 15.92 -10.52 19.10
CA LEU A 13 14.92 -10.39 18.02
C LEU A 13 15.38 -9.47 16.87
N GLN A 14 16.68 -9.44 16.55
CA GLN A 14 17.06 -9.03 15.20
C GLN A 14 16.61 -10.15 14.27
N LEU A 15 15.63 -9.86 13.41
CA LEU A 15 15.23 -10.79 12.35
C LEU A 15 16.50 -11.22 11.60
N THR A 16 16.82 -12.52 11.67
CA THR A 16 18.05 -13.07 11.11
C THR A 16 18.05 -12.91 9.59
N GLN A 17 19.23 -13.01 8.97
CA GLN A 17 19.32 -13.00 7.50
C GLN A 17 18.45 -14.09 6.86
N GLU A 18 18.31 -15.24 7.53
CA GLU A 18 17.40 -16.29 7.09
C GLU A 18 15.94 -15.86 7.18
N ALA A 19 15.53 -15.19 8.26
CA ALA A 19 14.18 -14.67 8.41
C ALA A 19 13.85 -13.62 7.33
N ARG A 20 14.81 -12.76 6.98
CA ARG A 20 14.69 -11.81 5.85
C ARG A 20 14.47 -12.57 4.53
N ARG A 21 15.26 -13.61 4.25
CA ARG A 21 15.11 -14.43 3.02
C ARG A 21 13.74 -15.12 2.97
N ILE A 22 13.27 -15.67 4.08
CA ILE A 22 11.93 -16.27 4.18
C ILE A 22 10.88 -15.20 3.89
N LEU A 23 11.02 -14.00 4.44
CA LEU A 23 10.07 -12.92 4.22
C LEU A 23 10.02 -12.48 2.75
N VAL A 24 11.17 -12.30 2.09
CA VAL A 24 11.24 -12.04 0.64
C VAL A 24 10.51 -13.15 -0.13
N ARG A 25 10.74 -14.42 0.23
CA ARG A 25 10.07 -15.56 -0.40
C ARG A 25 8.55 -15.52 -0.19
N ILE A 26 8.09 -15.23 1.02
CA ILE A 26 6.64 -15.07 1.32
C ILE A 26 6.03 -14.01 0.42
N ILE A 27 6.66 -12.83 0.33
CA ILE A 27 6.14 -11.70 -0.46
C ILE A 27 6.05 -12.10 -1.94
N ARG A 28 7.08 -12.73 -2.51
CA ARG A 28 7.06 -13.17 -3.92
C ARG A 28 5.97 -14.19 -4.21
N VAL A 29 5.77 -15.14 -3.31
CA VAL A 29 4.75 -16.19 -3.50
C VAL A 29 3.34 -15.61 -3.37
N ALA A 30 3.13 -14.67 -2.42
CA ALA A 30 1.84 -14.03 -2.21
C ALA A 30 1.49 -12.97 -3.28
N PHE A 31 2.50 -12.29 -3.84
CA PHE A 31 2.37 -11.22 -4.82
C PHE A 31 3.28 -11.50 -6.04
N PRO A 32 2.96 -12.52 -6.85
CA PRO A 32 3.87 -13.00 -7.89
C PRO A 32 3.85 -12.09 -9.12
N HIS A 33 4.92 -11.33 -9.32
CA HIS A 33 5.15 -10.54 -10.54
C HIS A 33 6.46 -10.96 -11.23
N PRO A 34 6.40 -11.73 -12.33
CA PRO A 34 7.59 -12.27 -13.00
C PRO A 34 8.54 -11.22 -13.59
N LYS A 35 8.02 -10.03 -13.93
CA LYS A 35 8.78 -8.95 -14.55
C LYS A 35 9.46 -8.01 -13.53
N ILE A 36 9.07 -8.07 -12.26
CA ILE A 36 9.65 -7.23 -11.21
C ILE A 36 10.96 -7.87 -10.72
N PRO A 37 12.08 -7.11 -10.67
CA PRO A 37 13.34 -7.60 -10.16
C PRO A 37 13.28 -7.90 -8.66
N ASP A 38 14.38 -8.38 -8.08
CA ASP A 38 14.42 -8.80 -6.68
C ASP A 38 14.41 -7.60 -5.71
N GLY A 39 14.94 -6.45 -6.15
CA GLY A 39 15.11 -5.23 -5.36
C GLY A 39 13.86 -4.77 -4.60
N PRO A 40 12.69 -4.60 -5.25
CA PRO A 40 11.46 -4.18 -4.58
C PRO A 40 10.99 -5.17 -3.50
N TYR A 41 11.12 -6.48 -3.74
CA TYR A 41 10.75 -7.50 -2.75
C TYR A 41 11.65 -7.46 -1.53
N GLU A 42 12.95 -7.22 -1.75
CA GLU A 42 13.94 -7.04 -0.68
C GLU A 42 13.67 -5.80 0.17
N ARG A 43 13.45 -4.65 -0.46
CA ARG A 43 13.08 -3.40 0.23
C ARG A 43 11.77 -3.56 1.01
N MET A 44 10.80 -4.27 0.44
CA MET A 44 9.53 -4.54 1.12
C MET A 44 9.72 -5.42 2.35
N ALA A 45 10.58 -6.45 2.27
CA ALA A 45 10.93 -7.26 3.44
C ALA A 45 11.59 -6.39 4.52
N ASP A 46 12.53 -5.51 4.15
CA ASP A 46 13.20 -4.60 5.09
C ASP A 46 12.20 -3.62 5.74
N LYS A 47 11.22 -3.12 4.98
CA LYS A 47 10.16 -2.26 5.52
C LYS A 47 9.24 -3.00 6.50
N ILE A 48 8.83 -4.24 6.20
CA ILE A 48 8.04 -5.05 7.15
C ILE A 48 8.83 -5.30 8.43
N ILE A 49 10.14 -5.58 8.33
CA ILE A 49 11.02 -5.74 9.49
C ILE A 49 11.04 -4.43 10.30
N ALA A 50 11.21 -3.28 9.65
CA ALA A 50 11.20 -1.97 10.29
C ALA A 50 9.87 -1.67 11.00
N GLU A 51 8.73 -1.81 10.32
CA GLU A 51 7.40 -1.60 10.92
C GLU A 51 7.12 -2.56 12.08
N SER A 52 7.57 -3.82 11.98
CA SER A 52 7.41 -4.79 13.07
C SER A 52 8.13 -4.36 14.35
N ASN A 53 9.23 -3.60 14.25
CA ASN A 53 9.98 -3.11 15.40
C ASN A 53 9.28 -1.96 16.14
N GLU A 54 8.28 -1.33 15.54
CA GLU A 54 7.48 -0.28 16.18
C GLU A 54 6.53 -0.85 17.26
N SER A 55 6.32 -2.17 17.26
CA SER A 55 5.48 -2.86 18.24
C SER A 55 6.08 -4.18 18.69
N THR A 56 6.34 -4.31 19.99
CA THR A 56 6.82 -5.55 20.59
C THR A 56 5.94 -6.75 20.24
N TRP A 57 4.62 -6.55 20.18
CA TRP A 57 3.68 -7.61 19.83
C TRP A 57 3.87 -8.07 18.38
N PHE A 58 3.92 -7.14 17.41
CA PHE A 58 4.13 -7.46 16.00
C PHE A 58 5.49 -8.12 15.76
N ARG A 59 6.56 -7.62 16.40
CA ARG A 59 7.89 -8.24 16.32
C ARG A 59 7.86 -9.70 16.77
N VAL A 60 7.27 -9.98 17.94
CA VAL A 60 7.17 -11.35 18.46
C VAL A 60 6.29 -12.23 17.57
N ALA A 61 5.14 -11.72 17.12
CA ALA A 61 4.23 -12.45 16.24
C ALA A 61 4.90 -12.79 14.89
N LEU A 62 5.63 -11.84 14.30
CA LEU A 62 6.39 -12.04 13.07
C LEU A 62 7.49 -13.08 13.26
N THR A 63 8.33 -12.95 14.28
CA THR A 63 9.42 -13.91 14.53
C THR A 63 8.86 -15.32 14.77
N GLN A 64 7.84 -15.46 15.60
CA GLN A 64 7.23 -16.77 15.88
C GLN A 64 6.55 -17.36 14.64
N GLY A 65 5.87 -16.53 13.84
CA GLY A 65 5.25 -16.93 12.58
C GLY A 65 6.28 -17.48 11.58
N LEU A 66 7.38 -16.75 11.38
CA LEU A 66 8.47 -17.16 10.47
C LEU A 66 9.15 -18.45 10.93
N LEU A 67 9.37 -18.63 12.24
CA LEU A 67 9.91 -19.87 12.80
C LEU A 67 8.95 -21.05 12.59
N THR A 68 7.66 -20.85 12.82
CA THR A 68 6.63 -21.88 12.68
C THR A 68 6.47 -22.30 11.22
N LEU A 69 6.51 -21.34 10.29
CA LEU A 69 6.44 -21.60 8.86
C LEU A 69 7.55 -22.54 8.39
N ASN A 70 8.77 -22.35 8.91
CA ASN A 70 9.91 -23.18 8.56
C ASN A 70 9.84 -24.61 9.16
N GLN A 71 9.05 -24.82 10.21
CA GLN A 71 8.93 -26.11 10.90
C GLN A 71 7.75 -26.96 10.39
N GLN A 72 6.68 -26.33 9.88
CA GLN A 72 5.45 -27.05 9.47
C GLN A 72 5.55 -27.77 8.12
N GLY A 73 6.59 -27.50 7.31
CA GLY A 73 6.68 -27.98 5.93
C GLY A 73 7.31 -29.37 5.74
N GLY A 74 7.97 -29.94 6.75
CA GLY A 74 8.84 -31.12 6.57
C GLY A 74 10.13 -30.83 5.78
N GLU A 75 10.09 -29.83 4.90
CA GLU A 75 11.18 -29.21 4.14
C GLU A 75 11.23 -27.70 4.47
N ASN A 76 12.39 -27.06 4.29
CA ASN A 76 12.54 -25.61 4.52
C ASN A 76 11.65 -24.83 3.54
N PHE A 77 10.94 -23.80 4.01
CA PHE A 77 10.03 -23.00 3.20
C PHE A 77 10.72 -22.39 1.96
N LEU A 78 12.01 -22.06 2.07
CA LEU A 78 12.80 -21.53 0.96
C LEU A 78 12.96 -22.53 -0.20
N ASP A 79 12.92 -23.83 0.10
CA ASP A 79 13.14 -24.91 -0.87
C ASP A 79 11.83 -25.44 -1.47
N LEU A 80 10.68 -24.94 -1.02
CA LEU A 80 9.38 -25.31 -1.57
C LEU A 80 9.20 -24.73 -2.97
N SER A 81 8.59 -25.52 -3.85
CA SER A 81 8.06 -25.02 -5.13
C SER A 81 6.99 -23.96 -4.90
N ASP A 82 6.80 -23.04 -5.86
CA ASP A 82 5.86 -21.92 -5.74
C ASP A 82 4.44 -22.39 -5.35
N ASP A 83 3.92 -23.44 -6.00
CA ASP A 83 2.60 -24.00 -5.69
C ASP A 83 2.50 -24.54 -4.26
N ARG A 84 3.57 -25.20 -3.76
CA ARG A 84 3.59 -25.75 -2.40
C ARG A 84 3.72 -24.63 -1.38
N ALA A 85 4.56 -23.63 -1.64
CA ALA A 85 4.68 -22.45 -0.80
C ALA A 85 3.35 -21.70 -0.72
N LEU A 86 2.66 -21.51 -1.85
CA LEU A 86 1.35 -20.86 -1.90
C LEU A 86 0.31 -21.62 -1.08
N ALA A 87 0.26 -22.95 -1.20
CA ALA A 87 -0.64 -23.79 -0.41
C ALA A 87 -0.33 -23.75 1.11
N VAL A 88 0.93 -23.52 1.50
CA VAL A 88 1.28 -23.24 2.89
C VAL A 88 0.75 -21.86 3.30
N LEU A 89 0.99 -20.82 2.51
CA LEU A 89 0.53 -19.45 2.80
C LEU A 89 -0.99 -19.35 2.91
N GLN A 90 -1.74 -20.05 2.07
CA GLN A 90 -3.19 -20.11 2.14
C GLN A 90 -3.71 -20.69 3.47
N ARG A 91 -3.01 -21.68 4.04
CA ARG A 91 -3.38 -22.29 5.33
C ARG A 91 -3.13 -21.36 6.52
N ILE A 92 -2.19 -20.43 6.39
CA ILE A 92 -1.86 -19.44 7.42
C ILE A 92 -2.48 -18.06 7.15
N ALA A 93 -3.36 -17.95 6.15
CA ALA A 93 -3.88 -16.67 5.66
C ALA A 93 -4.64 -15.86 6.74
N ASP A 94 -5.25 -16.56 7.69
CA ASP A 94 -6.02 -15.98 8.80
C ASP A 94 -5.17 -15.69 10.05
N LEU A 95 -3.86 -15.99 10.01
CA LEU A 95 -2.97 -15.71 11.15
C LEU A 95 -2.52 -14.24 11.12
N ASP A 96 -2.54 -13.61 12.30
CA ASP A 96 -2.25 -12.18 12.47
C ASP A 96 -0.93 -11.73 11.84
N PHE A 97 0.14 -12.53 11.97
CA PHE A 97 1.45 -12.17 11.42
C PHE A 97 1.43 -12.13 9.89
N PHE A 98 0.68 -13.03 9.24
CA PHE A 98 0.53 -13.02 7.78
C PHE A 98 -0.41 -11.90 7.33
N GLY A 99 -1.46 -11.63 8.11
CA GLY A 99 -2.31 -10.45 7.92
C GLY A 99 -1.51 -9.14 7.94
N PHE A 100 -0.56 -9.02 8.87
CA PHE A 100 0.38 -7.89 8.95
C PHE A 100 1.25 -7.79 7.69
N ILE A 101 1.93 -8.87 7.30
CA ILE A 101 2.74 -8.92 6.07
C ILE A 101 1.90 -8.48 4.87
N ARG A 102 0.73 -9.09 4.66
CA ARG A 102 -0.15 -8.81 3.52
C ARG A 102 -0.58 -7.34 3.49
N ARG A 103 -1.01 -6.79 4.63
CA ARG A 103 -1.45 -5.39 4.74
C ARG A 103 -0.31 -4.43 4.40
N THR A 104 0.86 -4.62 5.02
CA THR A 104 2.02 -3.77 4.77
C THR A 104 2.50 -3.89 3.32
N THR A 105 2.49 -5.09 2.73
CA THR A 105 2.85 -5.26 1.32
C THR A 105 1.88 -4.54 0.38
N VAL A 106 0.58 -4.70 0.54
CA VAL A 106 -0.41 -4.04 -0.34
C VAL A 106 -0.26 -2.52 -0.31
N LEU A 107 0.02 -1.94 0.86
CA LEU A 107 0.12 -0.50 1.02
C LEU A 107 1.42 0.10 0.47
N ASN A 108 2.49 -0.68 0.37
CA ASN A 108 3.83 -0.13 0.11
C ASN A 108 4.56 -0.72 -1.09
N PHE A 109 4.29 -1.97 -1.46
CA PHE A 109 5.02 -2.63 -2.56
C PHE A 109 4.74 -1.97 -3.91
N TYR A 110 3.50 -1.52 -4.11
CA TYR A 110 3.11 -0.79 -5.33
C TYR A 110 3.42 0.70 -5.26
N ASP A 111 4.01 1.17 -4.16
CA ASP A 111 4.54 2.53 -3.96
C ASP A 111 6.07 2.51 -4.06
N ASP A 112 6.59 1.79 -5.04
CA ASP A 112 8.02 1.65 -5.31
C ASP A 112 8.31 2.03 -6.77
N PRO A 113 9.21 3.00 -7.04
CA PRO A 113 9.49 3.46 -8.40
C PRO A 113 9.92 2.36 -9.37
N GLU A 114 10.65 1.35 -8.92
CA GLU A 114 11.10 0.24 -9.78
C GLU A 114 9.93 -0.71 -10.11
N VAL A 115 8.90 -0.74 -9.26
CA VAL A 115 7.63 -1.42 -9.54
C VAL A 115 6.78 -0.62 -10.52
N TRP A 116 6.78 0.70 -10.40
CA TRP A 116 6.09 1.60 -11.32
C TRP A 116 6.59 1.47 -12.75
N ASP A 117 7.91 1.40 -12.94
CA ASP A 117 8.55 1.21 -14.25
C ASP A 117 8.05 -0.05 -14.97
N VAL A 118 7.75 -1.12 -14.22
CA VAL A 118 7.23 -2.38 -14.77
C VAL A 118 5.75 -2.27 -15.15
N PHE A 119 4.97 -1.48 -14.40
CA PHE A 119 3.52 -1.30 -14.64
C PHE A 119 3.19 -0.11 -15.55
N GLY A 120 4.18 0.71 -15.92
CA GLY A 120 3.97 1.91 -16.73
C GLY A 120 3.35 3.07 -15.95
N TYR A 121 3.48 3.08 -14.62
CA TYR A 121 3.05 4.22 -13.82
C TYR A 121 4.15 5.28 -13.78
N GLU A 122 3.84 6.54 -14.12
CA GLU A 122 4.85 7.61 -14.23
C GLU A 122 5.17 8.34 -12.90
N GLY A 123 4.63 7.83 -11.78
CA GLY A 123 4.75 8.46 -10.47
C GLY A 123 3.80 9.65 -10.29
N GLU A 124 3.99 10.43 -9.23
CA GLU A 124 3.09 11.54 -8.92
C GLU A 124 3.12 12.65 -10.00
N SER A 125 1.95 13.17 -10.36
CA SER A 125 1.83 14.17 -11.42
C SER A 125 1.72 15.60 -10.92
N PHE A 126 1.23 15.82 -9.69
CA PHE A 126 0.94 17.16 -9.16
C PHE A 126 2.20 18.04 -9.13
N SER A 127 3.28 17.55 -8.52
CA SER A 127 4.57 18.23 -8.44
C SER A 127 5.19 18.52 -9.80
N LYS A 128 4.77 17.77 -10.82
CA LYS A 128 5.34 17.82 -12.16
C LYS A 128 4.44 18.59 -13.16
N GLY A 129 3.27 19.09 -12.76
CA GLY A 129 2.34 19.84 -13.64
C GLY A 129 1.23 19.02 -14.33
N GLY A 130 0.85 17.87 -13.78
CA GLY A 130 -0.26 17.03 -14.27
C GLY A 130 0.14 15.99 -15.34
N TYR A 131 -0.78 15.12 -15.76
CA TYR A 131 -0.50 14.06 -16.76
C TYR A 131 -0.72 14.50 -18.22
N LEU A 132 -1.20 15.72 -18.46
CA LEU A 132 -1.58 16.17 -19.82
C LEU A 132 -0.46 16.02 -20.87
N HIS A 133 0.81 16.11 -20.45
CA HIS A 133 1.99 15.93 -21.32
C HIS A 133 2.92 14.83 -20.80
N ARG A 134 2.34 13.88 -20.07
CA ARG A 134 3.05 12.81 -19.35
C ARG A 134 2.09 11.62 -19.19
N GLY A 135 2.01 10.79 -20.22
CA GLY A 135 1.32 9.50 -20.15
C GLY A 135 -0.20 9.50 -20.07
N PHE A 136 -0.89 10.64 -20.04
CA PHE A 136 -2.36 10.65 -19.99
C PHE A 136 -2.99 9.91 -21.19
N ASP A 137 -2.37 10.03 -22.36
CA ASP A 137 -2.80 9.44 -23.62
C ASP A 137 -1.90 8.28 -24.09
N ASP A 138 -1.02 7.75 -23.23
CA ASP A 138 -0.20 6.56 -23.48
C ASP A 138 -1.04 5.29 -23.36
N LEU A 139 -1.99 5.14 -24.27
CA LEU A 139 -2.98 4.06 -24.31
C LEU A 139 -2.43 2.80 -24.99
N ASP A 140 -1.27 2.29 -24.53
CA ASP A 140 -0.65 1.06 -25.07
C ASP A 140 -1.59 -0.15 -25.03
N TRP A 141 -2.52 -0.16 -24.07
CA TRP A 141 -3.53 -1.20 -23.89
C TRP A 141 -4.73 -1.07 -24.82
N LEU A 142 -4.93 0.10 -25.47
CA LEU A 142 -6.02 0.38 -26.40
C LEU A 142 -5.44 0.87 -27.73
N PRO A 143 -5.08 -0.04 -28.66
CA PRO A 143 -4.33 0.29 -29.89
C PRO A 143 -5.05 1.23 -30.86
N SER A 144 -6.36 1.38 -30.72
CA SER A 144 -7.18 2.23 -31.59
C SER A 144 -8.16 3.00 -30.72
N PRO A 145 -7.66 3.98 -29.94
CA PRO A 145 -8.52 4.78 -29.08
C PRO A 145 -9.41 5.64 -29.98
N ARG A 146 -10.70 5.68 -29.66
CA ARG A 146 -11.63 6.56 -30.35
C ARG A 146 -11.33 8.00 -29.93
N VAL A 147 -11.05 8.87 -30.91
CA VAL A 147 -10.77 10.30 -30.70
C VAL A 147 -12.02 11.18 -30.80
N GLU A 148 -13.12 10.60 -31.28
CA GLU A 148 -14.43 11.23 -31.37
C GLU A 148 -15.37 10.68 -30.28
N GLU A 149 -16.38 11.47 -29.93
CA GLU A 149 -17.42 11.02 -29.01
C GLU A 149 -18.25 9.89 -29.65
N ALA A 150 -18.86 9.01 -28.85
CA ALA A 150 -19.75 7.99 -29.38
C ALA A 150 -21.04 8.66 -29.90
N ASP A 151 -21.40 8.43 -31.16
CA ASP A 151 -22.75 8.74 -31.66
C ASP A 151 -23.81 7.76 -31.13
N GLU A 152 -23.39 6.73 -30.40
CA GLU A 152 -24.28 5.76 -29.78
C GLU A 152 -25.09 6.45 -28.68
N PRO A 153 -26.44 6.35 -28.70
CA PRO A 153 -27.23 6.92 -27.64
C PRO A 153 -26.85 6.24 -26.33
N LEU A 154 -26.36 7.02 -25.38
CA LEU A 154 -26.16 6.56 -24.01
C LEU A 154 -27.51 6.04 -23.52
N THR A 155 -27.55 4.74 -23.19
CA THR A 155 -28.73 4.20 -22.53
C THR A 155 -28.83 4.92 -21.20
N GLU A 156 -29.89 5.72 -21.03
CA GLU A 156 -30.27 6.20 -19.71
C GLU A 156 -30.53 4.95 -18.86
N ILE A 157 -29.50 4.55 -18.09
CA ILE A 157 -29.69 3.75 -16.90
C ILE A 157 -30.64 4.60 -16.07
N GLY A 158 -31.89 4.14 -15.99
CA GLY A 158 -33.03 4.90 -15.50
C GLY A 158 -32.78 5.54 -14.12
N PRO A 159 -33.74 6.33 -13.61
CA PRO A 159 -33.53 7.09 -12.38
C PRO A 159 -32.95 6.18 -11.31
N LEU A 160 -31.90 6.67 -10.62
CA LEU A 160 -31.35 5.96 -9.47
C LEU A 160 -32.53 5.59 -8.56
N GLY A 161 -32.49 4.41 -7.94
CA GLY A 161 -33.57 3.93 -7.06
C GLY A 161 -33.78 4.77 -5.79
N TYR A 162 -33.23 5.98 -5.74
CA TYR A 162 -33.28 6.95 -4.67
C TYR A 162 -33.24 8.37 -5.25
N ASP A 163 -33.82 9.31 -4.52
CA ASP A 163 -33.83 10.72 -4.91
C ASP A 163 -32.42 11.31 -4.84
N ILE A 164 -31.95 11.88 -5.95
CA ILE A 164 -30.71 12.64 -5.99
C ILE A 164 -31.03 14.10 -5.66
N ALA A 165 -30.27 14.69 -4.75
CA ALA A 165 -30.33 16.13 -4.54
C ALA A 165 -29.92 16.86 -5.82
N GLN A 166 -30.87 17.50 -6.49
CA GLN A 166 -30.62 18.27 -7.73
C GLN A 166 -29.90 19.59 -7.48
N GLN A 167 -29.78 19.99 -6.22
CA GLN A 167 -29.06 21.19 -5.81
C GLN A 167 -27.92 20.78 -4.89
N ALA A 168 -26.77 21.44 -5.06
CA ALA A 168 -25.69 21.34 -4.10
C ALA A 168 -26.26 21.65 -2.70
N PRO A 169 -25.86 20.90 -1.66
CA PRO A 169 -26.30 21.20 -0.31
C PRO A 169 -26.01 22.69 -0.04
N GLN A 170 -27.02 23.43 0.39
CA GLN A 170 -26.80 24.81 0.81
C GLN A 170 -25.72 24.76 1.88
N ARG A 171 -24.58 25.40 1.57
CA ARG A 171 -23.51 25.54 2.54
C ARG A 171 -24.16 26.25 3.72
N VAL A 172 -24.27 25.56 4.85
CA VAL A 172 -24.88 26.12 6.06
C VAL A 172 -23.96 27.25 6.52
N ARG A 173 -24.20 28.47 6.01
CA ARG A 173 -23.53 29.68 6.49
C ARG A 173 -24.20 30.18 7.78
N ASP A 174 -25.44 29.79 8.02
CA ASP A 174 -26.27 30.45 9.02
C ASP A 174 -26.37 29.70 10.36
N ALA A 175 -25.73 28.53 10.51
CA ALA A 175 -25.66 27.86 11.82
C ALA A 175 -24.59 28.47 12.74
N ALA A 176 -23.59 29.16 12.17
CA ALA A 176 -22.53 29.82 12.94
C ALA A 176 -23.04 31.02 13.76
N ASP A 177 -24.22 31.58 13.43
CA ASP A 177 -24.79 32.68 14.22
C ASP A 177 -25.56 32.21 15.47
N SER A 178 -25.77 30.90 15.65
CA SER A 178 -26.54 30.35 16.79
C SER A 178 -25.71 29.58 17.83
N THR A 179 -24.49 29.20 17.47
CA THR A 179 -23.50 28.63 18.38
C THR A 179 -22.29 29.54 18.27
N GLY A 180 -21.98 30.33 19.30
CA GLY A 180 -20.92 31.35 19.31
C GLY A 180 -19.49 30.82 19.17
N GLU A 181 -19.27 29.92 18.21
CA GLU A 181 -17.98 29.42 17.78
C GLU A 181 -17.56 30.22 16.55
N GLU A 182 -16.41 30.89 16.68
CA GLU A 182 -15.78 31.65 15.61
C GLU A 182 -15.59 30.77 14.36
N PRO A 183 -15.85 31.30 13.15
CA PRO A 183 -15.73 30.53 11.92
C PRO A 183 -14.28 30.09 11.73
N VAL A 184 -14.06 28.78 11.69
CA VAL A 184 -12.75 28.18 11.42
C VAL A 184 -12.37 28.47 9.96
N GLU A 185 -11.21 29.09 9.75
CA GLU A 185 -10.72 29.32 8.39
C GLU A 185 -10.55 27.99 7.63
N ASP A 186 -10.96 28.02 6.36
CA ASP A 186 -10.98 26.88 5.46
C ASP A 186 -9.55 26.39 5.18
N LEU A 187 -9.11 25.39 5.95
CA LEU A 187 -7.76 24.79 5.91
C LEU A 187 -7.36 24.21 4.55
N PHE A 188 -8.30 24.03 3.62
CA PHE A 188 -8.07 23.44 2.31
C PHE A 188 -8.05 24.47 1.16
N LYS A 189 -8.27 25.75 1.45
CA LYS A 189 -7.96 26.81 0.47
C LYS A 189 -6.45 27.04 0.45
N GLY A 190 -5.79 26.47 -0.55
CA GLY A 190 -4.43 26.86 -0.92
C GLY A 190 -4.33 28.39 -1.00
N GLN A 191 -3.40 28.97 -0.26
CA GLN A 191 -3.12 30.40 -0.34
C GLN A 191 -2.40 30.67 -1.68
N ASP A 192 -3.17 31.10 -2.68
CA ASP A 192 -2.71 31.49 -4.03
C ASP A 192 -1.88 32.79 -4.03
N LYS A 193 -0.85 32.88 -3.18
CA LYS A 193 0.17 33.93 -3.27
C LYS A 193 1.55 33.31 -3.26
N VAL A 194 2.05 33.06 -4.47
CA VAL A 194 3.49 32.91 -4.69
C VAL A 194 4.09 34.31 -4.60
N GLU A 195 4.77 34.64 -3.51
CA GLU A 195 5.57 35.87 -3.44
C GLU A 195 6.84 35.71 -4.29
N GLU A 196 7.14 36.72 -5.12
CA GLU A 196 8.33 36.75 -5.97
C GLU A 196 9.60 36.57 -5.12
N GLY A 197 10.32 35.48 -5.37
CA GLY A 197 11.57 35.17 -4.71
C GLY A 197 12.64 36.23 -5.00
N ARG A 198 13.16 36.85 -3.93
CA ARG A 198 14.35 37.70 -4.01
C ARG A 198 15.59 36.80 -4.00
N THR A 199 16.34 36.84 -5.10
CA THR A 199 17.62 36.17 -5.28
C THR A 199 18.65 36.63 -4.26
N ILE A 200 19.42 35.69 -3.69
CA ILE A 200 20.79 35.90 -3.22
C ILE A 200 21.67 34.89 -3.94
#